data_AF-A0A8T1EZA1-F1
#
_entry.id   AF-A0A8T1EZA1-F1
#
_cell.length_a   1.000
_cell.length_b   1.000
_cell.length_c   1.000
_cell.angle_alpha   90.00
_cell.angle_beta   90.00
_cell.angle_gamma   90.00
#
_symmetry.space_group_name_H-M   'P 1'
#
loop_
_entity.id
_entity.type
_entity.pdbx_description
1 polymer ?
#
loop_
_entity_poly.entity_id
_entity_poly.type
_entity_poly.pdbx_seq_one_letter_code
_entity_poly.pdbx_strand_id
1 'polypeptide(L)'
;MLIQHLLPAVCERWPSICNGELLRVQQDNPPPPPAHISPVDTQLVAAAAKLGLSIELCCQPPNSPDLNCLDLSLFSAIQARQRLRTPRSIEELVEAVKAAYWDLPPSTINAAFLSLQGSMDLCILGGSGNAFKPLGKAKLQQEGRLPESVQCSPETAVIMSQLRTA
;
A
#
# COMPACT_ATOMS: atom_id res chain seq x y z
N MET A 1 -1.69 -16.68 8.24
CA MET A 1 -2.01 -15.24 8.44
C MET A 1 -3.07 -14.73 7.47
N LEU A 2 -2.87 -14.76 6.14
CA LEU A 2 -3.85 -14.17 5.20
C LEU A 2 -5.23 -14.83 5.28
N ILE A 3 -5.30 -16.16 5.16
CA ILE A 3 -6.58 -16.89 5.21
C ILE A 3 -7.30 -16.72 6.54
N GLN A 4 -6.57 -16.88 7.66
CA GLN A 4 -7.16 -16.94 9.00
C GLN A 4 -7.49 -15.57 9.61
N HIS A 5 -6.80 -14.50 9.19
CA HIS A 5 -6.95 -13.17 9.79
C HIS A 5 -7.32 -12.10 8.78
N LEU A 6 -6.64 -12.03 7.63
CA LEU A 6 -6.91 -10.97 6.65
C LEU A 6 -8.29 -11.11 6.01
N LEU A 7 -8.62 -12.29 5.45
CA LEU A 7 -9.88 -12.45 4.73
C LEU A 7 -11.12 -12.19 5.60
N PRO A 8 -11.22 -12.72 6.84
CA PRO A 8 -12.35 -12.42 7.71
C PRO A 8 -12.42 -10.93 8.06
N ALA A 9 -11.28 -10.30 8.39
CA ALA A 9 -11.24 -8.88 8.74
C ALA A 9 -11.64 -7.97 7.57
N VAL A 10 -11.29 -8.34 6.33
CA VAL A 10 -11.73 -7.60 5.14
C VAL A 10 -13.24 -7.70 4.97
N CYS A 11 -13.85 -8.89 5.06
CA CYS A 11 -15.30 -8.99 4.94
C CYS A 11 -16.04 -8.31 6.11
N GLU A 12 -15.46 -8.25 7.30
CA GLU A 12 -16.03 -7.51 8.43
C GLU A 12 -15.98 -5.98 8.19
N ARG A 13 -14.84 -5.46 7.74
CA ARG A 13 -14.62 -4.01 7.57
C ARG A 13 -15.20 -3.46 6.28
N TRP A 14 -15.19 -4.26 5.21
CA TRP A 14 -15.67 -3.89 3.88
C TRP A 14 -16.62 -4.96 3.32
N PRO A 15 -17.83 -5.12 3.87
CA PRO A 15 -18.74 -6.20 3.44
C PRO A 15 -19.11 -6.16 1.95
N SER A 16 -19.14 -4.97 1.34
CA SER A 16 -19.49 -4.78 -0.07
C SER A 16 -18.53 -5.49 -1.03
N ILE A 17 -17.25 -5.64 -0.66
CA ILE A 17 -16.24 -6.28 -1.52
C ILE A 17 -16.48 -7.79 -1.67
N CYS A 18 -17.22 -8.39 -0.72
CA CYS A 18 -17.57 -9.81 -0.70
C CYS A 18 -18.73 -10.14 -1.68
N ASN A 19 -19.12 -9.17 -2.53
CA ASN A 19 -20.00 -9.36 -3.70
C ASN A 19 -19.23 -9.62 -5.00
N GLY A 20 -17.97 -10.08 -4.90
CA GLY A 20 -17.13 -10.43 -6.05
C GLY A 20 -16.28 -9.29 -6.60
N GLU A 21 -16.16 -8.16 -5.88
CA GLU A 21 -15.17 -7.14 -6.24
C GLU A 21 -13.75 -7.68 -6.05
N LEU A 22 -12.82 -7.20 -6.88
CA LEU A 22 -11.43 -7.67 -6.88
C LEU A 22 -10.61 -6.97 -5.79
N LEU A 23 -10.18 -7.75 -4.80
CA LEU A 23 -9.19 -7.35 -3.79
C LEU A 23 -7.78 -7.61 -4.30
N ARG A 24 -7.03 -6.54 -4.59
CA ARG A 24 -5.59 -6.64 -4.86
C ARG A 24 -4.77 -6.49 -3.58
N VAL A 25 -3.90 -7.45 -3.32
CA VAL A 25 -2.99 -7.43 -2.17
C VAL A 25 -1.56 -7.39 -2.67
N GLN A 26 -0.88 -6.28 -2.44
CA GLN A 26 0.54 -6.13 -2.77
C GLN A 26 1.42 -6.77 -1.69
N GLN A 27 2.48 -7.47 -2.10
CA GLN A 27 3.50 -8.04 -1.23
C GLN A 27 4.90 -7.58 -1.65
N ASP A 28 5.82 -7.58 -0.68
CA ASP A 28 7.25 -7.35 -0.92
C ASP A 28 7.89 -8.51 -1.71
N ASN A 29 8.98 -8.25 -2.42
CA ASN A 29 9.68 -9.20 -3.29
C ASN A 29 11.21 -9.15 -3.08
N PRO A 30 11.72 -9.50 -1.87
CA PRO A 30 13.14 -9.46 -1.58
C PRO A 30 13.90 -10.65 -2.21
N PRO A 31 15.11 -10.44 -2.75
CA PRO A 31 15.96 -11.53 -3.25
C PRO A 31 16.82 -12.17 -2.14
N PRO A 32 17.07 -13.51 -2.17
CA PRO A 32 16.44 -14.52 -3.01
C PRO A 32 15.11 -15.08 -2.40
N PRO A 33 14.18 -15.62 -3.21
CA PRO A 33 12.93 -16.23 -2.72
C PRO A 33 13.22 -17.44 -1.80
N PRO A 34 12.42 -17.68 -0.73
CA PRO A 34 11.03 -18.12 -0.89
C PRO A 34 10.05 -17.62 0.20
N ALA A 35 10.25 -16.42 0.75
CA ALA A 35 9.45 -15.96 1.91
C ALA A 35 8.01 -15.50 1.57
N HIS A 36 7.62 -15.42 0.29
CA HIS A 36 6.31 -14.91 -0.14
C HIS A 36 5.33 -16.02 -0.54
N ILE A 37 4.04 -15.68 -0.51
CA ILE A 37 2.98 -16.55 -1.01
C ILE A 37 2.97 -16.43 -2.53
N SER A 38 2.87 -17.55 -3.22
CA SER A 38 2.79 -17.56 -4.68
C SER A 38 1.60 -16.70 -5.13
N PRO A 39 1.76 -15.85 -6.17
CA PRO A 39 0.64 -15.12 -6.76
C PRO A 39 -0.52 -16.02 -7.21
N VAL A 40 -0.24 -17.31 -7.43
CA VAL A 40 -1.20 -18.35 -7.81
C VAL A 40 -1.51 -19.33 -6.67
N ASP A 41 -1.44 -18.89 -5.41
CA ASP A 41 -1.78 -19.74 -4.27
C ASP A 41 -3.26 -20.15 -4.31
N THR A 42 -3.48 -21.41 -4.69
CA THR A 42 -4.83 -21.98 -4.87
C THR A 42 -5.59 -22.12 -3.56
N GLN A 43 -4.91 -22.26 -2.42
CA GLN A 43 -5.57 -22.35 -1.11
C GLN A 43 -6.13 -20.99 -0.70
N LEU A 44 -5.37 -19.92 -0.92
CA LEU A 44 -5.82 -18.55 -0.66
C LEU A 44 -7.02 -18.19 -1.55
N VAL A 45 -6.93 -18.48 -2.85
CA VAL A 45 -8.02 -18.21 -3.80
C VAL A 45 -9.28 -19.00 -3.41
N ALA A 46 -9.15 -20.28 -3.08
CA ALA A 46 -10.29 -21.09 -2.66
C ALA A 46 -10.91 -20.60 -1.33
N ALA A 47 -10.09 -20.15 -0.38
CA ALA A 47 -10.58 -19.59 0.88
C ALA A 47 -11.29 -18.24 0.68
N ALA A 48 -10.76 -17.37 -0.17
CA ALA A 48 -11.39 -16.10 -0.53
C ALA A 48 -12.74 -16.32 -1.24
N ALA A 49 -12.80 -17.25 -2.20
CA ALA A 49 -14.02 -17.57 -2.93
C ALA A 49 -15.16 -18.06 -2.00
N LYS A 50 -14.84 -18.84 -0.96
CA LYS A 50 -15.82 -19.26 0.06
C LYS A 50 -16.44 -18.10 0.83
N LEU A 51 -15.76 -16.95 0.86
CA LEU A 51 -16.21 -15.71 1.50
C LEU A 51 -16.80 -14.72 0.49
N GLY A 52 -16.97 -15.10 -0.77
CA GLY A 52 -17.45 -14.20 -1.83
C GLY A 52 -16.41 -13.18 -2.32
N LEU A 53 -15.13 -13.37 -1.94
CA LEU A 53 -14.03 -12.50 -2.34
C LEU A 53 -13.36 -13.00 -3.62
N SER A 54 -13.08 -12.08 -4.54
CA SER A 54 -12.09 -12.26 -5.59
C SER A 54 -10.77 -11.64 -5.13
N ILE A 55 -9.67 -12.41 -5.11
CA ILE A 55 -8.38 -11.94 -4.60
C ILE A 55 -7.27 -12.15 -5.63
N GLU A 56 -6.41 -11.14 -5.78
CA GLU A 56 -5.20 -11.18 -6.60
C GLU A 56 -4.01 -10.73 -5.74
N LEU A 57 -2.99 -11.59 -5.65
CA LEU A 57 -1.72 -11.23 -5.02
C LEU A 57 -0.78 -10.64 -6.07
N CYS A 58 -0.20 -9.48 -5.78
CA CYS A 58 0.74 -8.80 -6.66
C CYS A 58 2.08 -8.62 -5.94
N CYS A 59 3.18 -8.98 -6.58
CA CYS A 59 4.52 -8.68 -6.06
C CYS A 59 5.00 -7.33 -6.59
N GLN A 60 5.62 -6.53 -5.72
CA GLN A 60 6.35 -5.36 -6.21
C GLN A 60 7.60 -5.75 -7.01
N PRO A 61 8.13 -4.87 -7.85
CA PRO A 61 9.43 -5.08 -8.48
C PRO A 61 10.54 -5.28 -7.43
N PRO A 62 11.53 -6.17 -7.65
CA PRO A 62 12.61 -6.40 -6.70
C PRO A 62 13.37 -5.11 -6.36
N ASN A 63 13.82 -4.99 -5.09
CA ASN A 63 14.62 -3.85 -4.60
C ASN A 63 13.98 -2.47 -4.83
N SER A 64 12.64 -2.38 -4.87
CA SER A 64 11.90 -1.14 -5.14
C SER A 64 11.02 -0.73 -3.95
N PRO A 65 11.62 -0.32 -2.81
CA PRO A 65 10.86 0.06 -1.62
C PRO A 65 9.99 1.31 -1.83
N ASP A 66 10.32 2.12 -2.84
CA ASP A 66 9.55 3.26 -3.33
C ASP A 66 8.26 2.86 -4.06
N LEU A 67 8.09 1.58 -4.36
CA LEU A 67 6.87 0.99 -4.92
C LEU A 67 6.06 0.17 -3.90
N ASN A 68 6.40 0.30 -2.60
CA ASN A 68 5.61 -0.21 -1.48
C ASN A 68 4.99 0.94 -0.68
N CYS A 69 3.66 0.98 -0.55
CA CYS A 69 3.01 1.99 0.31
C CYS A 69 3.49 1.93 1.77
N LEU A 70 3.76 0.71 2.27
CA LEU A 70 4.17 0.48 3.64
C LEU A 70 5.58 1.04 3.91
N ASP A 71 6.55 0.70 3.07
CA ASP A 71 7.94 1.14 3.21
C ASP A 71 8.12 2.61 2.88
N LEU A 72 7.47 3.08 1.80
CA LEU A 72 7.59 4.46 1.32
C LEU A 72 7.07 5.49 2.34
N SER A 73 6.04 5.15 3.12
CA SER A 73 5.34 6.17 3.93
C SER A 73 4.73 5.66 5.23
N LEU A 74 4.07 4.51 5.26
CA LEU A 74 3.28 4.15 6.44
C LEU A 74 4.15 3.80 7.65
N PHE A 75 5.21 3.00 7.47
CA PHE A 75 6.10 2.62 8.57
C PHE A 75 6.86 3.81 9.14
N SER A 76 7.30 4.76 8.30
CA SER A 76 7.97 5.97 8.78
C SER A 76 7.01 6.86 9.58
N ALA A 77 5.74 6.96 9.17
CA ALA A 77 4.72 7.70 9.93
C ALA A 77 4.40 7.05 11.29
N ILE A 78 4.26 5.72 11.33
CA ILE A 78 4.07 4.97 12.59
C ILE A 78 5.28 5.16 13.49
N GLN A 79 6.51 5.01 12.96
CA GLN A 79 7.73 5.15 13.73
C GLN A 79 7.91 6.57 14.29
N ALA A 80 7.61 7.60 13.51
CA ALA A 80 7.66 8.99 13.98
C ALA A 80 6.76 9.22 15.21
N ARG A 81 5.59 8.59 15.23
CA ARG A 81 4.64 8.65 16.35
C ARG A 81 5.04 7.77 17.52
N GLN A 82 5.49 6.54 17.23
CA GLN A 82 5.96 5.61 18.25
C GLN A 82 7.12 6.23 19.05
N ARG A 83 8.02 7.00 18.40
CA ARG A 83 9.13 7.72 19.06
C ARG A 83 8.70 8.80 20.05
N LEU A 84 7.43 9.22 20.04
CA LEU A 84 6.88 10.12 21.07
C LEU A 84 6.63 9.39 22.40
N ARG A 85 6.76 8.06 22.40
CA ARG A 85 6.65 7.20 23.58
C ARG A 85 8.02 6.63 23.94
N THR A 86 8.20 6.26 25.20
CA THR A 86 9.48 5.75 25.72
C THR A 86 9.31 4.35 26.33
N PRO A 87 9.00 3.32 25.51
CA PRO A 87 8.78 1.97 26.00
C PRO A 87 10.06 1.40 26.63
N ARG A 88 9.90 0.65 27.72
CA ARG A 88 10.97 0.01 28.50
C ARG A 88 10.93 -1.52 28.44
N SER A 89 9.93 -2.08 27.76
CA SER A 89 9.83 -3.51 27.47
C SER A 89 9.37 -3.76 26.03
N ILE A 90 9.44 -5.03 25.60
CA ILE A 90 8.93 -5.44 24.28
C ILE A 90 7.41 -5.27 24.22
N GLU A 91 6.70 -5.60 25.30
CA GLU A 91 5.25 -5.47 25.41
C GLU A 91 4.83 -4.00 25.29
N GLU A 92 5.53 -3.11 26.00
CA GLU A 92 5.31 -1.66 25.91
C GLU A 92 5.60 -1.14 24.50
N LEU A 93 6.63 -1.67 23.83
CA LEU A 93 6.94 -1.31 22.44
C LEU A 93 5.83 -1.76 21.48
N VAL A 94 5.32 -2.99 21.61
CA VAL A 94 4.22 -3.51 20.79
C VAL A 94 2.97 -2.65 20.97
N GLU A 95 2.60 -2.30 22.21
CA GLU A 95 1.46 -1.43 22.47
C GLU A 95 1.67 0.00 21.98
N ALA A 96 2.90 0.53 22.07
CA ALA A 96 3.25 1.82 21.50
C ALA A 96 3.09 1.85 19.97
N VAL A 97 3.52 0.78 19.27
CA VAL A 97 3.36 0.66 17.81
C VAL A 97 1.89 0.52 17.42
N LYS A 98 1.12 -0.34 18.10
CA LYS A 98 -0.32 -0.51 17.84
C LYS A 98 -1.07 0.80 18.00
N ALA A 99 -0.82 1.52 19.09
CA ALA A 99 -1.49 2.78 19.34
C ALA A 99 -1.04 3.86 18.33
N ALA A 100 0.26 3.91 17.99
CA ALA A 100 0.75 4.82 16.95
C ALA A 100 0.05 4.59 15.59
N TYR A 101 -0.22 3.32 15.23
CA TYR A 101 -1.01 2.95 14.06
C TYR A 101 -2.47 3.42 14.17
N TRP A 102 -3.15 3.09 15.27
CA TRP A 102 -4.56 3.48 15.46
C TRP A 102 -4.78 4.99 15.54
N ASP A 103 -3.78 5.73 16.05
CA ASP A 103 -3.84 7.18 16.14
C ASP A 103 -3.66 7.84 14.75
N LEU A 104 -3.15 7.12 13.73
CA LEU A 104 -2.87 7.71 12.41
C LEU A 104 -4.14 8.30 11.80
N PRO A 105 -4.13 9.57 11.38
CA PRO A 105 -5.28 10.15 10.73
C PRO A 105 -5.44 9.50 9.35
N PRO A 106 -6.69 9.30 8.88
CA PRO A 106 -6.95 8.77 7.54
C PRO A 106 -6.23 9.54 6.43
N SER A 107 -6.01 10.84 6.61
CA SER A 107 -5.25 11.68 5.68
C SER A 107 -3.78 11.27 5.53
N THR A 108 -3.16 10.70 6.57
CA THR A 108 -1.80 10.14 6.46
C THR A 108 -1.79 8.87 5.61
N ILE A 109 -2.82 8.03 5.74
CA ILE A 109 -2.97 6.83 4.90
C ILE A 109 -3.21 7.25 3.44
N ASN A 110 -4.12 8.19 3.19
CA ASN A 110 -4.33 8.74 1.85
C ASN A 110 -3.02 9.33 1.27
N ALA A 111 -2.31 10.13 2.05
CA ALA A 111 -1.03 10.71 1.63
C ALA A 111 0.03 9.66 1.27
N ALA A 112 0.02 8.47 1.91
CA ALA A 112 0.89 7.36 1.56
C ALA A 112 0.55 6.80 0.17
N PHE A 113 -0.73 6.56 -0.12
CA PHE A 113 -1.17 6.11 -1.45
C PHE A 113 -0.89 7.12 -2.56
N LEU A 114 -1.09 8.43 -2.30
CA LEU A 114 -0.73 9.47 -3.26
C LEU A 114 0.79 9.54 -3.53
N SER A 115 1.61 9.21 -2.52
CA SER A 115 3.07 9.12 -2.70
C SER A 115 3.43 7.93 -3.58
N LEU A 116 2.79 6.78 -3.38
CA LEU A 116 2.98 5.59 -4.20
C LEU A 116 2.61 5.84 -5.66
N GLN A 117 1.45 6.46 -5.92
CA GLN A 117 1.02 6.79 -7.29
C GLN A 117 1.99 7.74 -7.99
N GLY A 118 2.51 8.75 -7.29
CA GLY A 118 3.52 9.64 -7.83
C GLY A 118 4.88 8.97 -8.05
N SER A 119 5.25 8.00 -7.21
CA SER A 119 6.43 7.16 -7.41
C SER A 119 6.31 6.33 -8.70
N MET A 120 5.16 5.67 -8.88
CA MET A 120 4.87 4.89 -10.09
C MET A 120 4.94 5.73 -11.38
N ASP A 121 4.41 6.97 -11.36
CA ASP A 121 4.48 7.89 -12.50
C ASP A 121 5.93 8.18 -12.89
N LEU A 122 6.79 8.48 -11.91
CA LEU A 122 8.21 8.76 -12.14
C LEU A 122 9.00 7.55 -12.63
N CYS A 123 8.68 6.35 -12.11
CA CYS A 123 9.27 5.11 -12.61
C CYS A 123 8.97 4.90 -14.09
N ILE A 124 7.74 5.17 -14.54
CA ILE A 124 7.35 5.03 -15.96
C ILE A 124 8.06 6.05 -16.84
N LEU A 125 8.29 7.27 -16.34
CA LEU A 125 9.05 8.31 -17.04
C LEU A 125 10.56 8.01 -17.13
N GLY A 126 11.03 6.89 -16.58
CA GLY A 126 12.45 6.51 -16.59
C GLY A 126 13.30 7.27 -15.56
N GLY A 127 12.66 8.01 -14.64
CA GLY A 127 13.33 8.59 -13.49
C GLY A 127 13.53 7.54 -12.40
N SER A 128 14.59 6.74 -12.48
CA SER A 128 14.92 5.72 -11.46
C SER A 128 15.51 6.31 -10.17
N GLY A 129 15.17 7.54 -9.83
CA GLY A 129 15.75 8.28 -8.69
C GLY A 129 14.67 8.92 -7.83
N ASN A 130 15.04 9.26 -6.58
CA ASN A 130 14.23 9.93 -5.55
C ASN A 130 13.75 11.36 -5.93
N ALA A 131 13.65 11.69 -7.22
CA ALA A 131 13.28 12.99 -7.77
C ALA A 131 11.77 13.26 -7.67
N PHE A 132 11.11 12.78 -6.61
CA PHE A 132 9.72 13.06 -6.35
C PHE A 132 9.54 14.54 -6.01
N LYS A 133 8.80 15.26 -6.87
CA LYS A 133 8.29 16.59 -6.51
C LYS A 133 7.14 16.39 -5.54
N PRO A 134 7.26 16.81 -4.27
CA PRO A 134 6.20 16.60 -3.30
C PRO A 134 4.95 17.37 -3.71
N LEU A 135 3.80 16.68 -3.77
CA LEU A 135 2.48 17.26 -4.08
C LEU A 135 1.99 18.37 -3.11
N GLY A 136 2.83 18.84 -2.17
CA GLY A 136 2.40 19.77 -1.13
C GLY A 136 1.24 19.23 -0.29
N LYS A 137 1.23 17.90 -0.06
CA LYS A 137 0.10 17.16 0.54
C LYS A 137 -0.45 17.80 1.82
N ALA A 138 0.43 18.33 2.67
CA ALA A 138 0.03 19.02 3.89
C ALA A 138 -0.81 20.29 3.62
N LYS A 139 -0.42 21.11 2.63
CA LYS A 139 -1.16 22.30 2.23
C LYS A 139 -2.51 21.93 1.62
N LEU A 140 -2.54 20.96 0.71
CA LEU A 140 -3.78 20.48 0.11
C LEU A 140 -4.73 19.93 1.17
N GLN A 141 -4.21 19.20 2.16
CA GLN A 141 -5.01 18.71 3.28
C GLN A 141 -5.59 19.84 4.13
N GLN A 142 -4.79 20.87 4.44
CA GLN A 142 -5.24 22.04 5.20
C GLN A 142 -6.34 22.81 4.46
N GLU A 143 -6.28 22.86 3.13
CA GLU A 143 -7.30 23.49 2.28
C GLU A 143 -8.52 22.59 2.01
N GLY A 144 -8.53 21.33 2.49
CA GLY A 144 -9.61 20.37 2.20
C GLY A 144 -9.63 19.91 0.74
N ARG A 145 -8.49 19.99 0.04
CA ARG A 145 -8.32 19.73 -1.41
C ARG A 145 -7.39 18.55 -1.70
N LEU A 146 -7.04 17.75 -0.69
CA LEU A 146 -6.21 16.56 -0.91
C LEU A 146 -7.05 15.52 -1.67
N PRO A 147 -6.65 15.10 -2.88
CA PRO A 147 -7.40 14.11 -3.65
C PRO A 147 -7.26 12.71 -3.03
N GLU A 148 -8.14 11.79 -3.40
CA GLU A 148 -8.02 10.36 -3.04
C GLU A 148 -7.14 9.58 -4.04
N SER A 149 -6.95 10.13 -5.24
CA SER A 149 -6.13 9.55 -6.29
C SER A 149 -5.60 10.64 -7.23
N VAL A 150 -4.41 10.45 -7.79
CA VAL A 150 -3.84 11.30 -8.83
C VAL A 150 -3.93 10.63 -10.19
N GLN A 151 -4.16 11.43 -11.22
CA GLN A 151 -4.01 10.98 -12.59
C GLN A 151 -2.53 10.90 -12.97
N CYS A 152 -2.19 9.99 -13.88
CA CYS A 152 -0.86 9.95 -14.47
C CYS A 152 -0.54 11.29 -15.15
N SER A 153 0.75 11.65 -15.19
CA SER A 153 1.18 12.79 -15.98
C SER A 153 0.85 12.56 -17.47
N PRO A 154 0.64 13.64 -18.26
CA PRO A 154 0.41 13.52 -19.69
C PRO A 154 1.49 12.68 -20.39
N GLU A 155 2.74 12.83 -19.98
CA GLU A 155 3.88 12.09 -20.50
C GLU A 155 3.77 10.58 -20.20
N THR A 156 3.47 10.22 -18.95
CA THR A 156 3.22 8.82 -18.57
C THR A 156 2.04 8.24 -19.34
N ALA A 157 0.96 9.02 -19.51
CA ALA A 157 -0.23 8.58 -20.24
C ALA A 157 0.10 8.23 -21.71
N VAL A 158 0.96 9.03 -22.36
CA VAL A 158 1.45 8.73 -23.72
C VAL A 158 2.22 7.42 -23.75
N ILE A 159 3.18 7.21 -22.84
CA ILE A 159 3.97 5.97 -22.76
C ILE A 159 3.05 4.75 -22.57
N MET A 160 2.12 4.85 -21.61
CA MET A 160 1.18 3.76 -21.31
C MET A 160 0.23 3.44 -22.47
N SER A 161 -0.15 4.46 -23.27
CA SER A 161 -1.01 4.24 -24.45
C SER A 161 -0.29 3.42 -25.53
N GLN A 162 1.01 3.60 -25.70
CA GLN A 162 1.83 2.87 -26.68
C GLN A 162 2.04 1.40 -26.26
N LEU A 163 2.20 1.15 -24.95
CA LEU A 163 2.35 -0.20 -24.40
C LEU A 163 1.07 -1.04 -24.49
N ARG A 164 -0.11 -0.42 -24.50
CA ARG A 164 -1.40 -1.14 -24.63
C ARG A 164 -1.71 -1.59 -26.05
N THR A 165 -1.03 -1.04 -27.04
CA THR A 165 -1.22 -1.35 -28.47
C THR A 165 -0.21 -2.36 -29.02
N ALA A 166 0.74 -2.81 -28.19
CA ALA A 166 1.75 -3.82 -28.51
C ALA A 166 1.36 -5.18 -27.90
#